data_AF-A0A382JZG8-F1
#
_entry.id   AF-A0A382JZG8-F1
#
_cell.length_a   1.000
_cell.length_b   1.000
_cell.length_c   1.000
_cell.angle_alpha   90.00
_cell.angle_beta   90.00
_cell.angle_gamma   90.00
#
_symmetry.space_group_name_H-M   'P 1'
#
loop_
_entity.id
_entity.type
_entity.pdbx_description
1 polymer ?
#
loop_
_entity_poly.entity_id
_entity_poly.type
_entity_poly.pdbx_seq_one_letter_code
_entity_poly.pdbx_strand_id
1 'polypeptide(L)'
;CSLNHTEEALREKGFEVQCWSCHFGNDIPTPEMMISELETACQFWLISNQTRCLSAGHEKVIVDFYNSGKGVFIWGDNHPYYQDANPVLVSLFGQDSQISMSGDLPGEQVVHECKLSGRTRVGFLQHEITTGLEHLFEGSTVATIHDEYEKMSPLMWGSAGNLITAYYDREQKRAIVDSAFTRLYVNWDDAGTARFVKNAAAWLVNWGSQKGKQKWMPGSHPD
;
A
#
# COMPACT_ATOMS: atom_id res chain seq x y z
N CYS A 1 -2.16 -7.35 -16.07
CA CYS A 1 -2.92 -7.60 -14.82
C CYS A 1 -4.34 -7.07 -14.97
N SER A 2 -5.24 -7.30 -14.01
CA SER A 2 -6.68 -7.00 -14.13
C SER A 2 -7.15 -5.77 -13.33
N LEU A 3 -6.31 -4.73 -13.22
CA LEU A 3 -6.51 -3.59 -12.33
C LEU A 3 -6.87 -2.29 -13.08
N ASN A 4 -7.64 -2.38 -14.15
CA ASN A 4 -7.88 -1.26 -15.08
C ASN A 4 -8.26 0.04 -14.38
N HIS A 5 -9.21 0.03 -13.43
CA HIS A 5 -9.62 1.24 -12.71
C HIS A 5 -8.53 1.82 -11.81
N THR A 6 -7.74 0.96 -11.17
CA THR A 6 -6.59 1.41 -10.37
C THR A 6 -5.54 2.04 -11.28
N GLU A 7 -5.22 1.40 -12.41
CA GLU A 7 -4.26 1.94 -13.38
C GLU A 7 -4.72 3.29 -13.94
N GLU A 8 -5.99 3.41 -14.34
CA GLU A 8 -6.60 4.66 -14.81
C GLU A 8 -6.48 5.78 -13.78
N ALA A 9 -6.83 5.48 -12.52
CA ALA A 9 -6.72 6.45 -11.43
C ALA A 9 -5.29 6.92 -11.17
N LEU A 10 -4.30 6.02 -11.27
CA LEU A 10 -2.89 6.37 -11.15
C LEU A 10 -2.43 7.23 -12.35
N ARG A 11 -2.85 6.88 -13.57
CA ARG A 11 -2.52 7.63 -14.80
C ARG A 11 -3.10 9.05 -14.78
N GLU A 12 -4.29 9.24 -14.25
CA GLU A 12 -4.86 10.58 -14.02
C GLU A 12 -3.99 11.47 -13.12
N LYS A 13 -3.20 10.87 -12.23
CA LYS A 13 -2.23 11.58 -11.37
C LYS A 13 -0.84 11.70 -12.00
N GLY A 14 -0.67 11.28 -13.25
CA GLY A 14 0.57 11.37 -13.99
C GLY A 14 1.55 10.21 -13.72
N PHE A 15 1.09 9.13 -13.09
CA PHE A 15 1.91 7.93 -12.93
C PHE A 15 1.89 7.07 -14.20
N GLU A 16 3.06 6.59 -14.59
CA GLU A 16 3.17 5.45 -15.48
C GLU A 16 3.04 4.17 -14.65
N VAL A 17 2.25 3.21 -15.15
CA VAL A 17 2.02 1.94 -14.46
C VAL A 17 2.53 0.79 -15.31
N GLN A 18 3.39 -0.01 -14.71
CA GLN A 18 3.79 -1.33 -15.19
C GLN A 18 3.20 -2.37 -14.25
N CYS A 19 2.61 -3.43 -14.80
CA CYS A 19 1.87 -4.40 -14.01
C CYS A 19 2.13 -5.85 -14.43
N TRP A 20 2.49 -6.67 -13.46
CA TRP A 20 2.74 -8.10 -13.59
C TRP A 20 1.78 -8.89 -12.71
N SER A 21 1.51 -10.13 -13.10
CA SER A 21 0.66 -11.05 -12.37
C SER A 21 1.02 -12.49 -12.70
N CYS A 22 1.34 -13.27 -11.66
CA CYS A 22 1.49 -14.72 -11.75
C CYS A 22 0.17 -15.47 -12.09
N HIS A 23 -0.98 -14.79 -12.17
CA HIS A 23 -2.28 -15.40 -12.45
C HIS A 23 -2.96 -14.82 -13.69
N PHE A 24 -2.68 -13.56 -14.04
CA PHE A 24 -3.36 -12.82 -15.10
C PHE A 24 -2.38 -12.29 -16.14
N GLY A 25 -1.80 -13.21 -16.91
CA GLY A 25 -1.30 -12.96 -18.26
C GLY A 25 -0.13 -11.99 -18.43
N ASN A 26 0.74 -11.83 -17.44
CA ASN A 26 2.04 -11.14 -17.53
C ASN A 26 2.90 -11.67 -16.39
N ASP A 27 3.73 -12.68 -16.63
CA ASP A 27 4.48 -13.34 -15.56
C ASP A 27 5.29 -12.36 -14.72
N ILE A 28 5.45 -12.69 -13.44
CA ILE A 28 6.28 -11.90 -12.54
C ILE A 28 7.73 -11.92 -13.10
N PRO A 29 8.35 -10.74 -13.27
CA PRO A 29 9.72 -10.66 -13.77
C PRO A 29 10.67 -11.36 -12.80
N THR A 30 11.78 -11.91 -13.29
CA THR A 30 12.82 -12.42 -12.39
C THR A 30 13.35 -11.29 -11.49
N PRO A 31 14.01 -11.58 -10.35
CA PRO A 31 14.57 -10.54 -9.49
C PRO A 31 15.49 -9.56 -10.25
N GLU A 32 16.28 -10.05 -11.20
CA GLU A 32 17.18 -9.22 -12.02
C GLU A 32 16.42 -8.28 -12.96
N MET A 33 15.35 -8.77 -13.58
CA MET A 33 14.47 -7.94 -14.40
C MET A 33 13.73 -6.90 -13.55
N MET A 34 13.23 -7.33 -12.38
CA MET A 34 12.54 -6.45 -11.44
C MET A 34 13.43 -5.29 -10.96
N ILE A 35 14.72 -5.53 -10.73
CA ILE A 35 15.68 -4.47 -10.42
C ILE A 35 15.68 -3.40 -11.51
N SER A 36 15.79 -3.82 -12.77
CA SER A 36 15.88 -2.92 -13.93
C SER A 36 14.61 -2.06 -14.06
N GLU A 37 13.43 -2.67 -13.89
CA GLU A 37 12.15 -1.95 -13.96
C GLU A 37 11.99 -0.95 -12.79
N LEU A 38 12.48 -1.31 -11.60
CA LEU A 38 12.37 -0.46 -10.41
C LEU A 38 13.35 0.72 -10.37
N GLU A 39 14.31 0.81 -11.31
CA GLU A 39 15.24 1.93 -11.38
C GLU A 39 14.48 3.26 -11.57
N THR A 40 13.51 3.27 -12.48
CA THR A 40 12.70 4.45 -12.83
C THR A 40 11.45 4.60 -11.98
N ALA A 41 11.02 3.54 -11.30
CA ALA A 41 9.85 3.56 -10.44
C ALA A 41 10.05 4.46 -9.20
N CYS A 42 9.02 5.20 -8.82
CA CYS A 42 8.98 6.01 -7.59
C CYS A 42 8.30 5.30 -6.41
N GLN A 43 7.54 4.24 -6.69
CA GLN A 43 6.83 3.43 -5.70
C GLN A 43 6.62 2.00 -6.23
N PHE A 44 6.38 1.06 -5.32
CA PHE A 44 6.08 -0.34 -5.65
C PHE A 44 4.82 -0.82 -4.91
N TRP A 45 3.93 -1.52 -5.61
CA TRP A 45 2.66 -2.01 -5.08
C TRP A 45 2.63 -3.54 -5.21
N LEU A 46 2.43 -4.23 -4.10
CA LEU A 46 2.18 -5.67 -4.06
C LEU A 46 0.70 -5.90 -3.79
N ILE A 47 0.03 -6.65 -4.67
CA ILE A 47 -1.30 -7.18 -4.41
C ILE A 47 -1.17 -8.69 -4.33
N SER A 48 -1.27 -9.20 -3.10
CA SER A 48 -1.06 -10.61 -2.77
C SER A 48 -2.16 -11.50 -3.34
N ASN A 49 -1.91 -12.81 -3.34
CA ASN A 49 -2.86 -13.81 -3.80
C ASN A 49 -2.91 -15.02 -2.84
N GLN A 50 -3.72 -16.03 -3.17
CA GLN A 50 -3.88 -17.30 -2.45
C GLN A 50 -2.65 -18.19 -2.51
N THR A 51 -1.72 -17.89 -3.44
CA THR A 51 -0.48 -18.63 -3.63
C THR A 51 0.68 -17.65 -3.56
N ARG A 52 1.82 -18.15 -3.06
CA ARG A 52 3.06 -17.38 -3.03
C ARG A 52 3.67 -17.35 -4.42
N CYS A 53 3.82 -16.17 -4.99
CA CYS A 53 4.44 -15.97 -6.29
C CYS A 53 5.83 -15.36 -6.18
N LEU A 54 6.15 -14.68 -5.08
CA LEU A 54 7.44 -14.06 -4.85
C LEU A 54 8.43 -15.03 -4.19
N SER A 55 9.64 -15.07 -4.73
CA SER A 55 10.79 -15.74 -4.11
C SER A 55 11.52 -14.80 -3.15
N ALA A 56 12.40 -15.35 -2.31
CA ALA A 56 13.28 -14.56 -1.44
C ALA A 56 14.14 -13.54 -2.21
N GLY A 57 14.47 -13.82 -3.49
CA GLY A 57 15.15 -12.87 -4.35
C GLY A 57 14.30 -11.61 -4.63
N HIS A 58 13.00 -11.79 -4.89
CA HIS A 58 12.09 -10.67 -5.10
C HIS A 58 11.88 -9.88 -3.80
N GLU A 59 11.73 -10.55 -2.67
CA GLU A 59 11.62 -9.92 -1.35
C GLU A 59 12.83 -9.01 -1.08
N LYS A 60 14.05 -9.48 -1.39
CA LYS A 60 15.26 -8.67 -1.27
C LYS A 60 15.21 -7.42 -2.17
N VAL A 61 14.77 -7.54 -3.41
CA VAL A 61 14.65 -6.40 -4.35
C VAL A 61 13.67 -5.36 -3.80
N ILE A 62 12.53 -5.80 -3.26
CA ILE A 62 11.53 -4.91 -2.65
C ILE A 62 12.11 -4.18 -1.42
N VAL A 63 12.85 -4.90 -0.57
CA VAL A 63 13.51 -4.31 0.61
C VAL A 63 14.57 -3.27 0.22
N ASP A 64 15.40 -3.57 -0.79
CA ASP A 64 16.41 -2.63 -1.28
C ASP A 64 15.75 -1.37 -1.88
N PHE A 65 14.66 -1.55 -2.63
CA PHE A 65 13.86 -0.44 -3.18
C PHE A 65 13.29 0.44 -2.06
N TYR A 66 12.67 -0.16 -1.04
CA TYR A 66 12.13 0.54 0.12
C TYR A 66 13.23 1.28 0.91
N ASN A 67 14.36 0.62 1.16
CA ASN A 67 15.50 1.21 1.88
C ASN A 67 16.19 2.33 1.10
N SER A 68 15.97 2.45 -0.21
CA SER A 68 16.40 3.61 -1.00
C SER A 68 15.59 4.89 -0.71
N GLY A 69 14.51 4.79 0.07
CA GLY A 69 13.61 5.88 0.45
C GLY A 69 12.33 5.98 -0.40
N LYS A 70 12.10 4.99 -1.28
CA LYS A 70 10.92 4.92 -2.15
C LYS A 70 9.76 4.21 -1.43
N GLY A 71 8.53 4.58 -1.78
CA GLY A 71 7.33 4.10 -1.09
C GLY A 71 6.89 2.70 -1.52
N VAL A 72 6.34 1.93 -0.59
CA VAL A 72 5.71 0.62 -0.88
C VAL A 72 4.26 0.56 -0.42
N PHE A 73 3.40 -0.10 -1.20
CA PHE A 73 2.03 -0.42 -0.80
C PHE A 73 1.82 -1.94 -0.84
N ILE A 74 1.66 -2.55 0.33
CA ILE A 74 1.41 -3.98 0.47
C ILE A 74 -0.07 -4.25 0.72
N TRP A 75 -0.70 -4.93 -0.23
CA TRP A 75 -2.10 -5.33 -0.17
C TRP A 75 -2.22 -6.84 0.05
N GLY A 76 -3.04 -7.22 1.01
CA GLY A 76 -3.61 -8.56 1.13
C GLY A 76 -5.14 -8.49 1.19
N ASP A 77 -5.76 -9.62 1.48
CA ASP A 77 -7.19 -9.71 1.80
C ASP A 77 -7.37 -10.81 2.86
N ASN A 78 -8.57 -11.31 3.06
CA ASN A 78 -8.86 -12.46 3.91
C ASN A 78 -8.04 -13.71 3.57
N HIS A 79 -8.06 -14.72 4.45
CA HIS A 79 -7.47 -16.02 4.16
C HIS A 79 -8.07 -16.63 2.87
N PRO A 80 -7.25 -17.15 1.93
CA PRO A 80 -5.79 -17.33 1.99
C PRO A 80 -4.98 -16.23 1.27
N TYR A 81 -5.54 -15.06 0.97
CA TYR A 81 -5.01 -14.07 0.02
C TYR A 81 -3.84 -13.17 0.49
N TYR A 82 -3.16 -13.51 1.58
CA TYR A 82 -1.99 -12.76 2.09
C TYR A 82 -0.66 -13.54 1.97
N GLN A 83 -0.56 -14.52 1.05
CA GLN A 83 0.61 -15.40 0.95
C GLN A 83 1.91 -14.70 0.58
N ASP A 84 1.88 -13.66 -0.26
CA ASP A 84 3.07 -12.85 -0.58
C ASP A 84 3.18 -11.64 0.37
N ALA A 85 2.05 -11.08 0.83
CA ALA A 85 2.04 -9.92 1.71
C ALA A 85 2.81 -10.19 3.02
N ASN A 86 2.51 -11.29 3.72
CA ASN A 86 3.13 -11.57 5.02
C ASN A 86 4.67 -11.75 4.95
N PRO A 87 5.23 -12.57 4.04
CA PRO A 87 6.69 -12.67 3.88
C PRO A 87 7.37 -11.34 3.54
N VAL A 88 6.75 -10.51 2.71
CA VAL A 88 7.29 -9.19 2.36
C VAL A 88 7.26 -8.24 3.56
N LEU A 89 6.19 -8.24 4.36
CA LEU A 89 6.13 -7.44 5.61
C LEU A 89 7.23 -7.83 6.60
N VAL A 90 7.44 -9.13 6.79
CA VAL A 90 8.55 -9.65 7.61
C VAL A 90 9.90 -9.18 7.06
N SER A 91 10.10 -9.22 5.75
CA SER A 91 11.34 -8.78 5.12
C SER A 91 11.57 -7.27 5.26
N LEU A 92 10.52 -6.46 5.18
CA LEU A 92 10.59 -4.99 5.30
C LEU A 92 10.88 -4.53 6.73
N PHE A 93 10.29 -5.17 7.73
CA PHE A 93 10.29 -4.68 9.11
C PHE A 93 11.03 -5.58 10.12
N GLY A 94 11.58 -6.70 9.64
CA GLY A 94 12.31 -7.70 10.43
C GLY A 94 11.38 -8.74 11.07
N GLN A 95 11.93 -9.91 11.41
CA GLN A 95 11.18 -10.99 12.06
C GLN A 95 10.57 -10.57 13.40
N ASP A 96 11.28 -9.73 14.14
CA ASP A 96 10.81 -9.19 15.42
C ASP A 96 9.72 -8.12 15.26
N SER A 97 9.28 -7.79 14.04
CA SER A 97 8.16 -6.85 13.86
C SER A 97 6.81 -7.47 14.16
N GLN A 98 6.66 -8.78 13.95
CA GLN A 98 5.38 -9.48 14.02
C GLN A 98 4.24 -8.80 13.22
N ILE A 99 4.58 -7.99 12.20
CA ILE A 99 3.59 -7.38 11.32
C ILE A 99 3.08 -8.45 10.38
N SER A 100 1.78 -8.74 10.45
CA SER A 100 1.15 -9.78 9.63
C SER A 100 -0.34 -9.54 9.43
N MET A 101 -0.90 -10.21 8.44
CA MET A 101 -2.34 -10.29 8.19
C MET A 101 -2.83 -11.70 8.55
N SER A 102 -3.98 -11.79 9.22
CA SER A 102 -4.69 -13.05 9.40
C SER A 102 -6.19 -12.87 9.60
N GLY A 103 -6.94 -13.96 9.42
CA GLY A 103 -8.40 -13.98 9.55
C GLY A 103 -9.14 -13.86 8.22
N ASP A 104 -10.45 -13.97 8.33
CA ASP A 104 -11.42 -13.92 7.24
C ASP A 104 -12.72 -13.34 7.80
N LEU A 105 -12.75 -12.01 7.90
CA LEU A 105 -13.88 -11.29 8.48
C LEU A 105 -14.77 -10.76 7.35
N PRO A 106 -16.10 -10.86 7.50
CA PRO A 106 -17.02 -10.26 6.54
C PRO A 106 -16.84 -8.75 6.52
N GLY A 107 -16.79 -8.17 5.33
CA GLY A 107 -16.83 -6.73 5.11
C GLY A 107 -18.19 -6.33 4.53
N GLU A 108 -18.16 -5.82 3.31
CA GLU A 108 -19.30 -5.31 2.53
C GLU A 108 -19.94 -4.04 3.12
N GLN A 109 -19.21 -3.32 3.98
CA GLN A 109 -19.69 -2.06 4.54
C GLN A 109 -18.95 -0.85 3.99
N VAL A 110 -19.63 0.27 4.09
CA VAL A 110 -19.05 1.59 3.91
C VAL A 110 -18.73 2.16 5.29
N VAL A 111 -17.47 2.53 5.50
CA VAL A 111 -17.00 3.15 6.72
C VAL A 111 -16.78 4.65 6.52
N HIS A 112 -16.92 5.41 7.60
CA HIS A 112 -16.78 6.86 7.60
C HIS A 112 -15.56 7.28 8.42
N GLU A 113 -15.33 8.59 8.52
CA GLU A 113 -14.33 9.10 9.45
C GLU A 113 -14.63 8.62 10.88
N CYS A 114 -13.62 8.05 11.54
CA CYS A 114 -13.72 7.50 12.88
C CYS A 114 -13.95 8.63 13.90
N LYS A 115 -15.13 8.66 14.51
CA LYS A 115 -15.43 9.54 15.64
C LYS A 115 -14.86 8.92 16.90
N LEU A 116 -13.79 9.51 17.46
CA LEU A 116 -13.05 9.02 18.64
C LEU A 116 -13.86 8.97 19.95
N SER A 117 -15.18 9.16 19.91
CA SER A 117 -16.06 9.26 21.07
C SER A 117 -16.63 7.93 21.59
N GLY A 118 -16.13 6.77 21.12
CA GLY A 118 -16.64 5.44 21.47
C GLY A 118 -15.57 4.43 21.89
N ARG A 119 -16.00 3.31 22.50
CA ARG A 119 -15.12 2.18 22.88
C ARG A 119 -14.58 1.39 21.68
N THR A 120 -15.25 1.47 20.53
CA THR A 120 -14.86 0.76 19.31
C THR A 120 -14.41 1.79 18.27
N ARG A 121 -13.22 1.58 17.71
CA ARG A 121 -12.73 2.37 16.58
C ARG A 121 -13.26 1.69 15.31
N VAL A 122 -14.13 2.37 14.58
CA VAL A 122 -14.64 1.96 13.27
C VAL A 122 -14.45 3.13 12.33
N GLY A 123 -13.92 2.85 11.13
CA GLY A 123 -13.65 3.86 10.12
C GLY A 123 -12.22 4.36 10.07
N PHE A 124 -12.01 5.41 9.27
CA PHE A 124 -10.69 5.93 8.96
C PHE A 124 -10.35 7.19 9.76
N LEU A 125 -9.07 7.38 10.06
CA LEU A 125 -8.55 8.61 10.66
C LEU A 125 -8.27 9.66 9.59
N GLN A 126 -8.28 10.94 9.98
CA GLN A 126 -7.78 12.01 9.13
C GLN A 126 -6.27 11.87 8.91
N HIS A 127 -5.90 11.82 7.63
CA HIS A 127 -4.52 11.69 7.16
C HIS A 127 -4.43 12.16 5.71
N GLU A 128 -3.23 12.42 5.19
CA GLU A 128 -3.04 12.79 3.77
C GLU A 128 -3.61 11.71 2.83
N ILE A 129 -3.46 10.44 3.20
CA ILE A 129 -4.03 9.28 2.45
C ILE A 129 -5.57 9.34 2.40
N THR A 130 -6.22 9.78 3.47
CA THR A 130 -7.69 9.80 3.59
C THR A 130 -8.31 11.18 3.32
N THR A 131 -7.50 12.14 2.89
CA THR A 131 -7.94 13.53 2.70
C THR A 131 -9.04 13.62 1.64
N GLY A 132 -10.14 14.28 2.01
CA GLY A 132 -11.30 14.48 1.14
C GLY A 132 -12.16 13.23 0.93
N LEU A 133 -11.95 12.16 1.72
CA LEU A 133 -12.89 11.05 1.79
C LEU A 133 -14.04 11.41 2.72
N GLU A 134 -15.27 11.19 2.27
CA GLU A 134 -16.47 11.23 3.13
C GLU A 134 -16.79 9.83 3.68
N HIS A 135 -16.55 8.83 2.83
CA HIS A 135 -16.75 7.43 3.13
C HIS A 135 -15.88 6.54 2.24
N LEU A 136 -15.66 5.30 2.68
CA LEU A 136 -14.81 4.34 1.99
C LEU A 136 -15.40 2.93 2.15
N PHE A 137 -15.46 2.18 1.06
CA PHE A 137 -15.82 0.77 1.10
C PHE A 137 -14.66 0.00 1.72
N GLU A 138 -14.95 -0.84 2.70
CA GLU A 138 -13.90 -1.50 3.48
C GLU A 138 -13.34 -2.75 2.83
N GLY A 139 -13.99 -3.28 1.78
CA GLY A 139 -13.68 -4.56 1.15
C GLY A 139 -14.86 -5.53 1.27
N SER A 140 -14.92 -6.56 0.43
CA SER A 140 -15.94 -7.61 0.55
C SER A 140 -15.66 -8.52 1.74
N THR A 141 -14.39 -8.84 1.91
CA THR A 141 -13.81 -9.55 3.04
C THR A 141 -12.55 -8.83 3.46
N VAL A 142 -12.15 -9.00 4.71
CA VAL A 142 -10.95 -8.35 5.23
C VAL A 142 -10.19 -9.30 6.16
N ALA A 143 -8.86 -9.19 6.17
CA ALA A 143 -8.04 -9.74 7.24
C ALA A 143 -7.76 -8.68 8.32
N THR A 144 -7.38 -9.12 9.51
CA THR A 144 -6.85 -8.23 10.56
C THR A 144 -5.36 -8.05 10.39
N ILE A 145 -4.90 -6.80 10.41
CA ILE A 145 -3.48 -6.46 10.54
C ILE A 145 -3.10 -6.56 12.01
N HIS A 146 -2.10 -7.38 12.29
CA HIS A 146 -1.43 -7.51 13.57
C HIS A 146 -0.12 -6.74 13.52
N ASP A 147 0.13 -5.93 14.54
CA ASP A 147 1.37 -5.17 14.74
C ASP A 147 1.58 -5.02 16.25
N GLU A 148 2.03 -6.10 16.89
CA GLU A 148 2.13 -6.20 18.35
C GLU A 148 3.03 -5.15 18.99
N TYR A 149 3.98 -4.61 18.23
CA TYR A 149 4.97 -3.64 18.69
C TYR A 149 4.69 -2.22 18.22
N GLU A 150 3.52 -1.96 17.63
CA GLU A 150 3.07 -0.63 17.18
C GLU A 150 4.12 0.06 16.28
N LYS A 151 4.77 -0.72 15.39
CA LYS A 151 5.74 -0.19 14.44
C LYS A 151 5.06 0.71 13.40
N MET A 152 3.82 0.40 13.05
CA MET A 152 2.97 1.14 12.13
C MET A 152 1.96 1.99 12.89
N SER A 153 1.54 3.08 12.27
CA SER A 153 0.43 3.90 12.73
C SER A 153 -0.87 3.39 12.11
N PRO A 154 -1.94 3.20 12.91
CA PRO A 154 -3.21 2.74 12.35
C PRO A 154 -3.84 3.86 11.50
N LEU A 155 -4.52 3.46 10.42
CA LEU A 155 -5.23 4.39 9.55
C LEU A 155 -6.73 4.11 9.50
N MET A 156 -7.13 2.84 9.43
CA MET A 156 -8.53 2.46 9.28
C MET A 156 -8.84 1.16 10.02
N TRP A 157 -9.97 1.17 10.73
CA TRP A 157 -10.58 -0.02 11.29
C TRP A 157 -11.84 -0.37 10.51
N GLY A 158 -12.03 -1.67 10.24
CA GLY A 158 -13.23 -2.17 9.61
C GLY A 158 -14.46 -2.06 10.51
N SER A 159 -15.63 -2.38 9.96
CA SER A 159 -16.92 -2.44 10.62
C SER A 159 -16.95 -3.46 11.76
N ALA A 160 -16.16 -4.53 11.64
CA ALA A 160 -15.91 -5.51 12.70
C ALA A 160 -14.96 -5.00 13.81
N GLY A 161 -14.43 -3.77 13.69
CA GLY A 161 -13.58 -3.12 14.69
C GLY A 161 -12.11 -3.55 14.67
N ASN A 162 -11.71 -4.41 13.73
CA ASN A 162 -10.33 -4.83 13.53
C ASN A 162 -9.55 -3.83 12.66
N LEU A 163 -8.23 -3.75 12.86
CA LEU A 163 -7.35 -2.92 12.04
C LEU A 163 -7.22 -3.51 10.63
N ILE A 164 -7.51 -2.71 9.60
CA ILE A 164 -7.47 -3.17 8.19
C ILE A 164 -6.58 -2.31 7.29
N THR A 165 -6.21 -1.11 7.73
CA THR A 165 -5.19 -0.30 7.05
C THR A 165 -4.26 0.35 8.07
N ALA A 166 -2.96 0.25 7.84
CA ALA A 166 -1.92 0.89 8.63
C ALA A 166 -0.84 1.51 7.72
N TYR A 167 -0.07 2.44 8.25
CA TYR A 167 1.01 3.10 7.51
C TYR A 167 2.26 3.27 8.36
N TYR A 168 3.41 3.37 7.69
CA TYR A 168 4.69 3.69 8.28
C TYR A 168 5.21 4.95 7.62
N ASP A 169 5.60 5.96 8.41
CA ASP A 169 6.21 7.21 7.94
C ASP A 169 7.30 7.65 8.92
N ARG A 170 8.46 7.00 8.83
CA ARG A 170 9.63 7.26 9.68
C ARG A 170 10.90 7.02 8.86
N GLU A 171 12.02 7.58 9.29
CA GLU A 171 13.32 7.37 8.63
C GLU A 171 13.32 7.68 7.12
N GLN A 172 12.53 8.67 6.69
CA GLN A 172 12.33 9.02 5.27
C GLN A 172 11.82 7.87 4.40
N LYS A 173 11.17 6.86 4.99
CA LYS A 173 10.57 5.73 4.30
C LYS A 173 9.07 5.71 4.56
N ARG A 174 8.31 5.39 3.52
CA ARG A 174 6.84 5.31 3.57
C ARG A 174 6.35 3.95 3.13
N ALA A 175 5.48 3.35 3.93
CA ALA A 175 4.79 2.13 3.57
C ALA A 175 3.31 2.23 3.94
N ILE A 176 2.46 1.59 3.14
CA ILE A 176 1.05 1.36 3.49
C ILE A 176 0.81 -0.15 3.46
N VAL A 177 0.04 -0.63 4.42
CA VAL A 177 -0.41 -2.01 4.54
C VAL A 177 -1.93 -1.98 4.59
N ASP A 178 -2.57 -2.69 3.67
CA ASP A 178 -4.04 -2.77 3.59
C ASP A 178 -4.45 -4.23 3.38
N SER A 179 -5.38 -4.72 4.19
CA SER A 179 -5.80 -6.12 4.23
C SER A 179 -7.17 -6.36 3.58
N ALA A 180 -7.51 -5.53 2.60
CA ALA A 180 -8.80 -5.57 1.90
C ALA A 180 -8.69 -5.21 0.40
N PHE A 181 -7.83 -5.89 -0.36
CA PHE A 181 -7.63 -5.55 -1.78
C PHE A 181 -8.89 -5.68 -2.64
N THR A 182 -9.94 -6.38 -2.19
CA THR A 182 -11.22 -6.45 -2.89
C THR A 182 -11.79 -5.05 -3.17
N ARG A 183 -11.42 -4.05 -2.38
CA ARG A 183 -11.70 -2.63 -2.65
C ARG A 183 -11.22 -2.14 -4.01
N LEU A 184 -10.17 -2.72 -4.57
CA LEU A 184 -9.63 -2.37 -5.88
C LEU A 184 -10.49 -2.89 -7.04
N TYR A 185 -11.44 -3.79 -6.76
CA TYR A 185 -12.26 -4.49 -7.76
C TYR A 185 -13.77 -4.31 -7.54
N VAL A 186 -14.19 -4.11 -6.29
CA VAL A 186 -15.59 -4.10 -5.86
C VAL A 186 -15.97 -2.69 -5.41
N ASN A 187 -17.12 -2.21 -5.87
CA ASN A 187 -17.71 -0.91 -5.50
C ASN A 187 -16.74 0.28 -5.69
N TRP A 188 -15.92 0.23 -6.74
CA TRP A 188 -14.93 1.26 -7.04
C TRP A 188 -15.53 2.67 -7.21
N ASP A 189 -16.67 2.76 -7.90
CA ASP A 189 -17.33 4.04 -8.24
C ASP A 189 -18.21 4.60 -7.11
N ASP A 190 -18.72 3.73 -6.25
CA ASP A 190 -19.70 4.10 -5.22
C ASP A 190 -19.03 4.61 -3.93
N ALA A 191 -17.79 4.20 -3.69
CA ALA A 191 -17.01 4.58 -2.52
C ALA A 191 -15.76 5.38 -2.88
N GLY A 192 -15.22 6.13 -1.91
CA GLY A 192 -14.04 6.98 -2.09
C GLY A 192 -12.73 6.26 -2.49
N THR A 193 -12.78 5.01 -2.95
CA THR A 193 -11.64 4.17 -3.33
C THR A 193 -10.73 4.86 -4.35
N ALA A 194 -11.28 5.42 -5.44
CA ALA A 194 -10.46 6.10 -6.45
C ALA A 194 -9.65 7.26 -5.84
N ARG A 195 -10.25 8.02 -4.92
CA ARG A 195 -9.56 9.09 -4.20
C ARG A 195 -8.53 8.54 -3.22
N PHE A 196 -8.86 7.50 -2.47
CA PHE A 196 -7.93 6.84 -1.56
C PHE A 196 -6.69 6.32 -2.30
N VAL A 197 -6.86 5.65 -3.44
CA VAL A 197 -5.76 5.16 -4.29
C VAL A 197 -4.90 6.31 -4.79
N LYS A 198 -5.52 7.37 -5.31
CA LYS A 198 -4.80 8.56 -5.79
C LYS A 198 -4.01 9.26 -4.68
N ASN A 199 -4.59 9.38 -3.48
CA ASN A 199 -3.94 9.98 -2.33
C ASN A 199 -2.79 9.11 -1.81
N ALA A 200 -3.01 7.79 -1.68
CA ALA A 200 -1.98 6.83 -1.29
C ALA A 200 -0.77 6.90 -2.23
N ALA A 201 -1.01 6.90 -3.54
CA ALA A 201 0.04 7.03 -4.54
C ALA A 201 0.82 8.34 -4.42
N ALA A 202 0.12 9.48 -4.28
CA ALA A 202 0.76 10.77 -4.10
C ALA A 202 1.59 10.83 -2.81
N TRP A 203 1.08 10.23 -1.74
CA TRP A 203 1.75 10.18 -0.44
C TRP A 203 3.02 9.32 -0.47
N LEU A 204 2.99 8.17 -1.14
CA LEU A 204 4.11 7.24 -1.25
C LEU A 204 5.30 7.78 -2.04
N VAL A 205 5.09 8.73 -2.97
CA VAL A 205 6.19 9.40 -3.71
C VAL A 205 7.16 10.11 -2.76
N ASN A 206 6.71 10.47 -1.55
CA ASN A 206 7.57 11.02 -0.51
C ASN A 206 8.33 12.30 -0.96
N TRP A 207 7.65 13.18 -1.72
CA TRP A 207 8.26 14.35 -2.36
C TRP A 207 9.01 15.28 -1.39
N GLY A 208 8.57 15.36 -0.13
CA GLY A 208 9.19 16.17 0.92
C GLY A 208 10.60 15.72 1.31
N SER A 209 10.91 14.42 1.24
CA SER A 209 12.22 13.87 1.60
C SER A 209 13.25 14.01 0.47
N GLN A 210 12.79 14.07 -0.79
CA GLN A 210 13.67 14.18 -1.97
C GLN A 210 14.28 15.58 -2.14
N LYS A 211 13.68 16.62 -1.56
CA LYS A 211 14.22 18.00 -1.59
C LYS A 211 15.60 18.12 -0.91
N GLY A 212 15.97 17.21 -0.02
CA GLY A 212 17.30 17.17 0.59
C GLY A 212 18.43 16.70 -0.35
N LYS A 213 18.11 16.15 -1.53
CA LYS A 213 19.09 15.69 -2.52
C LYS A 213 19.29 16.65 -3.69
N GLN A 214 18.46 17.68 -3.83
CA GLN A 214 18.64 18.72 -4.85
C GLN A 214 19.47 19.87 -4.28
N LYS A 215 20.80 19.72 -4.32
CA LYS A 215 21.73 20.81 -4.04
C LYS A 215 21.51 21.89 -5.12
N TRP A 216 20.88 22.99 -4.74
CA TRP A 216 20.77 24.18 -5.58
C TRP A 216 22.17 24.59 -6.04
N MET A 217 22.44 24.49 -7.34
CA MET A 217 23.62 25.10 -7.95
C MET A 217 23.19 26.47 -8.47
N PRO A 218 23.68 27.59 -7.87
CA PRO A 218 23.45 28.91 -8.43
C PRO A 218 23.99 28.95 -9.86
N GLY A 219 23.13 29.33 -10.80
CA GLY A 219 23.49 29.51 -12.19
C GLY A 219 24.63 30.52 -12.35
N SER A 220 25.64 30.14 -13.13
CA SER A 220 26.58 31.06 -13.74
C SER A 220 25.82 31.99 -14.67
N HIS A 221 25.77 33.28 -14.33
CA HIS A 221 25.42 34.31 -15.30
C HIS A 221 26.58 34.47 -16.30
N PRO A 222 26.27 34.61 -17.61
CA PRO A 222 27.27 35.01 -18.59
C PRO A 222 27.51 36.51 -18.47
N ASP A 223 28.77 36.89 -18.25
CA ASP A 223 29.31 38.19 -18.66
C ASP A 223 29.74 38.11 -20.13
#